data_AF-A0A183T0E6-F1
#
_entry.id   AF-A0A183T0E6-F1
#
_cell.length_a   1.000
_cell.length_b   1.000
_cell.length_c   1.000
_cell.angle_alpha   90.00
_cell.angle_beta   90.00
_cell.angle_gamma   90.00
#
_symmetry.space_group_name_H-M   'P 1'
#
loop_
_entity.id
_entity.type
_entity.pdbx_description
1 polymer ?
#
loop_
_entity_poly.entity_id
_entity_poly.type
_entity_poly.pdbx_seq_one_letter_code
_entity_poly.pdbx_strand_id
1 'polypeptide(L)'
;MKVSSTYLAQNFGGYKLKTGCSSLCKTASAISADRADEFLTRIQHLEVEADEVMVSFDVISLFTSIPPALAIYTIDGFLRGKYGETDQILKRAHIIELLEPCLKTFFTFNGQVYEQPKGTPLGSPLSGLITEALMH
;
A
#
# COMPACT_ATOMS: atom_id res chain seq x y z
N MET A 1 6.30 -0.13 3.39
CA MET A 1 5.06 0.52 3.86
C MET A 1 4.99 0.38 5.37
N LYS A 2 4.80 1.49 6.10
CA LYS A 2 4.54 1.44 7.55
C LYS A 2 3.03 1.53 7.75
N VAL A 3 2.50 0.59 8.53
CA VAL A 3 1.09 0.54 8.89
C VAL A 3 1.00 0.68 10.40
N SER A 4 0.15 1.58 10.88
CA SER A 4 -0.16 1.72 12.30
C SER A 4 -1.52 1.10 12.57
N SER A 5 -1.65 0.38 13.68
CA SER A 5 -2.92 -0.24 14.10
C SER A 5 -3.61 0.64 15.13
N THR A 6 -4.91 0.86 14.93
CA THR A 6 -5.79 1.46 15.92
C THR A 6 -6.87 0.44 16.27
N TYR A 7 -6.97 0.08 17.56
CA TYR A 7 -7.98 -0.84 18.04
C TYR A 7 -9.23 -0.05 18.43
N LEU A 8 -10.37 -0.34 17.80
CA LEU A 8 -11.67 0.12 18.28
C LEU A 8 -12.17 -0.86 19.34
N ALA A 9 -11.60 -0.77 20.55
CA ALA A 9 -12.12 -1.50 21.70
C ALA A 9 -13.39 -0.77 22.20
N GLN A 10 -14.58 -1.34 21.95
CA GLN A 10 -15.75 -0.96 22.74
C GLN A 10 -15.54 -1.46 24.17
N ASN A 11 -15.57 -0.51 25.11
CA ASN A 11 -15.26 -0.67 26.53
C ASN A 11 -15.80 -1.97 27.17
N PHE A 12 -14.91 -2.89 27.52
CA PHE A 12 -15.08 -3.75 28.68
C PHE A 12 -13.73 -3.91 29.42
N GLY A 13 -13.82 -3.84 30.75
CA GLY A 13 -12.73 -3.39 31.63
C GLY A 13 -11.42 -4.18 31.60
N GLY A 14 -10.33 -3.44 31.81
CA GLY A 14 -9.32 -3.84 32.79
C GLY A 14 -8.31 -4.92 32.40
N TYR A 15 -7.75 -4.92 31.18
CA TYR A 15 -6.54 -5.72 30.91
C TYR A 15 -5.50 -4.95 30.08
N LYS A 16 -4.27 -4.92 30.60
CA LYS A 16 -3.06 -4.49 29.90
C LYS A 16 -2.49 -5.71 29.17
N LEU A 17 -2.40 -5.71 27.84
CA LEU A 17 -1.59 -6.73 27.15
C LEU A 17 -0.82 -6.18 25.94
N LYS A 18 0.34 -6.82 25.77
CA LYS A 18 1.58 -6.44 25.09
C LYS A 18 1.62 -7.14 23.72
N THR A 19 2.16 -6.44 22.70
CA THR A 19 2.87 -6.96 21.51
C THR A 19 2.48 -8.35 20.96
N GLY A 20 1.91 -8.39 19.75
CA GLY A 20 1.85 -9.64 18.97
C GLY A 20 1.00 -9.54 17.69
N CYS A 21 1.37 -8.70 16.71
CA CYS A 21 0.59 -8.51 15.48
C CYS A 21 0.97 -9.49 14.35
N SER A 22 1.45 -10.70 14.66
CA SER A 22 1.89 -11.69 13.66
C SER A 22 0.90 -12.83 13.41
N SER A 23 -0.18 -12.95 14.19
CA SER A 23 -1.10 -14.11 14.12
C SER A 23 -2.56 -13.78 13.81
N LEU A 24 -2.95 -12.50 13.72
CA LEU A 24 -4.35 -12.08 13.53
C LEU A 24 -4.86 -12.21 12.08
N CYS A 25 -3.98 -12.42 11.09
CA CYS A 25 -4.35 -12.43 9.67
C CYS A 25 -4.68 -13.83 9.09
N LYS A 26 -5.19 -14.77 9.89
CA LYS A 26 -5.57 -16.10 9.34
C LYS A 26 -7.05 -16.23 8.98
N THR A 27 -7.91 -15.39 9.55
CA THR A 27 -9.32 -15.30 9.15
C THR A 27 -9.72 -13.83 9.25
N ALA A 28 -9.57 -13.09 8.16
CA ALA A 28 -9.96 -11.69 8.09
C ALA A 28 -10.88 -11.52 6.88
N SER A 29 -12.12 -11.10 7.12
CA SER A 29 -12.99 -10.56 6.07
C SER A 29 -12.52 -9.12 5.79
N ALA A 30 -11.94 -8.89 4.61
CA ALA A 30 -11.56 -7.55 4.18
C ALA A 30 -12.79 -6.86 3.57
N ILE A 31 -13.13 -5.66 4.08
CA ILE A 31 -14.19 -4.82 3.52
C ILE A 31 -13.53 -3.71 2.71
N SER A 32 -13.60 -3.81 1.38
CA SER A 32 -13.29 -2.71 0.46
C SER A 32 -14.59 -2.08 -0.08
N ALA A 33 -14.56 -0.78 -0.34
CA ALA A 33 -15.67 -0.06 -0.95
C ALA A 33 -15.11 1.11 -1.75
N ASP A 34 -15.66 1.34 -2.94
CA ASP A 34 -15.22 2.42 -3.83
C ASP A 34 -15.83 3.76 -3.42
N ARG A 35 -16.93 3.72 -2.64
CA ARG A 35 -17.67 4.91 -2.19
C ARG A 35 -17.99 4.85 -0.70
N ALA A 36 -18.08 6.03 -0.08
CA ALA A 36 -18.33 6.16 1.34
C ALA A 36 -19.75 5.71 1.75
N ASP A 37 -20.78 5.95 0.93
CA ASP A 37 -22.15 5.52 1.19
C ASP A 37 -22.28 3.99 1.18
N GLU A 38 -21.63 3.34 0.23
CA GLU A 38 -21.53 1.88 0.16
C GLU A 38 -20.79 1.32 1.38
N PHE A 39 -19.66 1.93 1.75
CA PHE A 39 -18.92 1.55 2.95
C PHE A 39 -19.79 1.63 4.21
N LEU A 40 -20.48 2.76 4.41
CA LEU A 40 -21.36 2.99 5.55
C LEU A 40 -22.48 1.94 5.63
N THR A 41 -23.09 1.61 4.49
CA THR A 41 -24.13 0.59 4.42
C THR A 41 -23.59 -0.79 4.81
N ARG A 42 -22.37 -1.14 4.35
CA ARG A 42 -21.73 -2.41 4.66
C ARG A 42 -21.35 -2.54 6.13
N ILE A 43 -20.78 -1.50 6.74
CA ILE A 43 -20.38 -1.54 8.16
C ILE A 43 -21.59 -1.47 9.10
N GLN A 44 -22.70 -0.86 8.69
CA GLN A 44 -23.90 -0.74 9.52
C GLN A 44 -24.54 -2.11 9.82
N HIS A 45 -24.36 -3.08 8.92
CA HIS A 45 -24.90 -4.44 9.05
C HIS A 45 -23.84 -5.45 9.49
N LEU A 46 -22.65 -5.00 9.87
CA LEU A 46 -21.58 -5.88 10.34
C LEU A 46 -21.80 -6.23 11.81
N GLU A 47 -22.06 -7.51 12.09
CA GLU A 47 -22.01 -8.06 13.45
C GLU A 47 -20.62 -8.65 13.69
N VAL A 48 -19.99 -8.27 14.80
CA VAL A 48 -18.69 -8.78 15.23
C VAL A 48 -18.94 -9.74 16.38
N GLU A 49 -18.57 -11.01 16.19
CA GLU A 49 -18.77 -12.05 17.20
C GLU A 49 -17.92 -11.82 18.45
N ALA A 50 -18.28 -12.49 19.56
CA ALA A 50 -17.62 -12.27 20.85
C ALA A 50 -16.11 -12.62 20.88
N ASP A 51 -15.66 -13.45 19.93
CA ASP A 51 -14.25 -13.81 19.72
C ASP A 51 -13.59 -13.05 18.57
N GLU A 52 -14.31 -12.15 17.90
CA GLU A 52 -13.81 -11.31 16.82
C GLU A 52 -13.48 -9.90 17.28
N VAL A 53 -12.53 -9.26 16.59
CA VAL A 53 -12.11 -7.89 16.86
C VAL A 53 -12.00 -7.14 15.55
N MET A 54 -12.69 -6.00 15.46
CA MET A 54 -12.51 -5.08 14.34
C MET A 54 -11.24 -4.25 14.56
N VAL A 55 -10.34 -4.25 13.56
CA VAL A 55 -9.10 -3.49 13.58
C VAL A 55 -9.06 -2.59 12.35
N SER A 56 -8.76 -1.30 12.55
CA SER A 56 -8.44 -0.38 11.47
C SER A 56 -6.95 -0.16 11.39
N PHE A 57 -6.46 -0.02 10.16
CA PHE A 57 -5.05 0.17 9.86
C PHE A 57 -4.88 1.45 9.05
N ASP A 58 -4.08 2.36 9.59
CA ASP A 58 -3.73 3.60 8.91
C ASP A 58 -2.37 3.46 8.25
N VAL A 59 -2.32 3.82 6.98
CA VAL A 59 -1.09 3.84 6.20
C VAL A 59 -0.34 5.12 6.49
N ILE A 60 0.84 5.03 7.09
CA ILE A 60 1.68 6.19 7.37
C ILE A 60 2.67 6.38 6.23
N SER A 61 2.78 7.61 5.74
CA SER A 61 3.87 8.01 4.85
C SER A 61 3.96 7.14 3.59
N LEU A 62 2.79 6.85 2.97
CA LEU A 62 2.60 5.88 1.88
C LEU A 62 3.68 5.96 0.80
N PHE A 63 3.77 7.11 0.12
CA PHE A 63 4.73 7.31 -0.95
C PHE A 63 6.18 7.22 -0.45
N THR A 64 6.52 7.92 0.65
CA THR A 64 7.88 7.91 1.21
C THR A 64 8.33 6.58 1.81
N SER A 65 7.41 5.63 2.01
CA SER A 65 7.67 4.34 2.69
C SER A 65 7.81 3.15 1.74
N ILE A 66 7.63 3.36 0.43
CA ILE A 66 7.79 2.32 -0.60
C ILE A 66 9.21 2.39 -1.16
N PRO A 67 10.07 1.36 -0.97
CA PRO A 67 11.38 1.35 -1.59
C PRO A 67 11.28 1.34 -3.13
N PRO A 68 12.07 2.14 -3.87
CA PRO A 68 12.05 2.14 -5.33
C PRO A 68 12.28 0.75 -5.94
N ALA A 69 13.20 -0.04 -5.36
CA ALA A 69 13.45 -1.41 -5.80
C ALA A 69 12.21 -2.32 -5.67
N LEU A 70 11.41 -2.12 -4.62
CA LEU A 70 10.16 -2.87 -4.43
C LEU A 70 9.12 -2.45 -5.48
N ALA A 71 9.03 -1.16 -5.80
CA ALA A 71 8.15 -0.67 -6.88
C ALA A 71 8.51 -1.29 -8.24
N ILE A 72 9.79 -1.33 -8.59
CA ILE A 72 10.27 -1.96 -9.83
C ILE A 72 9.93 -3.45 -9.84
N TYR A 73 10.20 -4.15 -8.73
CA TYR A 73 9.92 -5.57 -8.60
C TYR A 73 8.42 -5.89 -8.81
N THR A 74 7.54 -5.10 -8.19
CA THR A 74 6.09 -5.30 -8.32
C THR A 74 5.60 -5.04 -9.73
N ILE A 75 6.06 -3.96 -10.38
CA ILE A 75 5.70 -3.70 -11.76
C ILE A 75 6.27 -4.78 -12.70
N ASP A 76 7.50 -5.23 -12.46
CA ASP A 76 8.09 -6.33 -13.23
C ASP A 76 7.26 -7.61 -13.14
N GLY A 77 6.77 -7.94 -11.94
CA GLY A 77 5.85 -9.05 -11.72
C GLY A 77 4.54 -8.89 -12.50
N PHE A 78 3.95 -7.69 -12.49
CA PHE A 78 2.73 -7.40 -13.25
C PHE A 78 2.95 -7.52 -14.77
N LEU A 79 4.09 -7.00 -15.26
CA LEU A 79 4.46 -7.05 -16.67
C LEU A 79 4.76 -8.47 -17.13
N ARG A 80 5.28 -9.37 -16.27
CA ARG A 80 5.47 -10.79 -16.61
C ARG A 80 4.17 -11.46 -17.01
N GLY A 81 3.07 -11.15 -16.33
CA GLY A 81 1.75 -11.70 -16.65
C GLY A 81 1.18 -11.20 -17.98
N LYS A 82 1.60 -10.02 -18.44
CA LYS A 82 1.12 -9.39 -19.70
C LYS A 82 2.06 -9.61 -20.89
N TYR A 83 3.36 -9.72 -20.63
CA TYR A 83 4.44 -9.70 -21.61
C TYR A 83 5.40 -10.89 -21.44
N GLY A 84 4.86 -12.10 -21.34
CA GLY A 84 5.63 -13.32 -21.07
C GLY A 84 6.32 -13.97 -22.29
N GLU A 85 5.95 -13.59 -23.51
CA GLU A 85 6.48 -14.15 -24.76
C GLU A 85 7.81 -13.52 -25.16
N THR A 86 8.64 -14.27 -25.91
CA THR A 86 10.01 -13.90 -26.29
C THR A 86 10.15 -12.50 -26.89
N ASP A 87 9.23 -12.13 -27.79
CA ASP A 87 9.23 -10.84 -28.50
C ASP A 87 8.81 -9.67 -27.59
N GLN A 88 8.13 -10.01 -26.48
CA GLN A 88 7.58 -9.08 -25.51
C GLN A 88 8.54 -8.89 -24.31
N ILE A 89 9.51 -9.80 -24.12
CA ILE A 89 10.59 -9.66 -23.13
C ILE A 89 11.38 -8.38 -23.36
N LEU A 90 11.70 -8.05 -24.62
CA LEU A 90 12.42 -6.81 -24.95
C LEU A 90 11.59 -5.56 -24.59
N LYS A 91 10.28 -5.59 -24.85
CA LYS A 91 9.37 -4.49 -24.46
C LYS A 91 9.33 -4.33 -22.96
N ARG A 92 9.26 -5.43 -22.20
CA ARG A 92 9.29 -5.40 -20.74
C ARG A 92 10.62 -4.86 -20.21
N ALA A 93 11.76 -5.31 -20.76
CA ALA A 93 13.07 -4.82 -20.35
C ALA A 93 13.20 -3.30 -20.51
N HIS A 94 12.77 -2.75 -21.65
CA HIS A 94 12.76 -1.30 -21.87
C HIS A 94 11.83 -0.55 -20.92
N ILE A 95 10.65 -1.10 -20.60
CA ILE A 95 9.74 -0.48 -19.62
C ILE A 95 10.39 -0.41 -18.23
N ILE A 96 11.08 -1.48 -17.80
CA ILE A 96 11.79 -1.53 -16.52
C ILE A 96 12.95 -0.53 -16.50
N GLU A 97 13.72 -0.44 -17.58
CA GLU A 97 14.81 0.53 -17.72
C GLU A 97 14.29 1.99 -17.63
N LEU A 98 13.12 2.28 -18.23
CA LEU A 98 12.48 3.60 -18.14
C LEU A 98 11.91 3.89 -16.75
N LEU A 99 11.54 2.87 -15.97
CA LEU A 99 10.98 3.05 -14.63
C LEU A 99 12.01 3.56 -13.62
N GLU A 100 13.26 3.12 -13.71
CA GLU A 100 14.33 3.56 -12.80
C GLU A 100 14.49 5.09 -12.71
N PRO A 101 14.64 5.83 -13.82
CA PRO A 101 14.70 7.29 -13.76
C PRO A 101 13.36 7.91 -13.38
N CYS A 102 12.23 7.33 -13.78
CA CYS A 102 10.90 7.83 -13.41
C CYS A 102 10.61 7.75 -11.91
N LEU A 103 11.28 6.83 -11.19
CA LEU A 103 11.18 6.68 -9.74
C LEU A 103 12.08 7.64 -8.97
N LYS A 104 13.02 8.33 -9.65
CA LYS A 104 13.78 9.43 -9.04
C LYS A 104 12.91 10.67 -9.01
N THR A 105 12.85 11.32 -7.86
CA THR A 105 12.11 12.58 -7.69
C THR A 105 13.02 13.67 -7.20
N PHE A 106 12.80 14.84 -7.78
CA PHE A 106 13.43 16.08 -7.36
C PHE A 106 12.35 17.08 -6.97
N PHE A 107 12.58 17.82 -5.90
CA PHE A 107 11.69 18.89 -5.47
C PHE A 107 12.50 20.12 -5.10
N THR A 108 11.89 21.29 -5.26
CA THR A 108 12.53 22.57 -4.92
C THR A 108 11.97 23.08 -3.61
N PHE A 109 12.85 23.43 -2.68
CA PHE A 109 12.49 24.09 -1.43
C PHE A 109 13.49 25.23 -1.15
N ASN A 110 12.99 26.43 -0.84
CA ASN A 110 13.80 27.63 -0.65
C ASN A 110 14.80 27.90 -1.79
N GLY A 111 14.38 27.67 -3.04
CA GLY A 111 15.23 27.87 -4.23
C GLY A 111 16.34 26.83 -4.43
N GLN A 112 16.43 25.80 -3.57
CA GLN A 112 17.37 24.70 -3.70
C GLN A 112 16.65 23.44 -4.18
N VAL A 113 17.32 22.67 -5.04
CA VAL A 113 16.82 21.40 -5.56
C VAL A 113 17.31 20.27 -4.68
N TYR A 114 16.39 19.39 -4.27
CA TYR A 114 16.66 18.22 -3.45
C TYR A 114 16.21 16.96 -4.18
N GLU A 115 16.97 15.89 -4.03
CA GLU A 115 16.55 14.55 -4.44
C GLU A 115 15.81 13.87 -3.29
N GLN A 116 14.74 13.16 -3.60
CA GLN A 116 14.06 12.27 -2.66
C GLN A 116 14.62 10.85 -2.82
N PRO A 117 15.54 10.39 -1.94
CA PRO A 117 16.21 9.10 -2.10
C PRO A 117 15.35 7.90 -1.70
N LYS A 118 14.22 8.14 -1.02
CA LYS A 118 13.35 7.10 -0.46
C LYS A 118 11.92 7.32 -0.88
N GLY A 119 11.20 6.24 -1.12
CA GLY A 119 9.81 6.31 -1.50
C GLY A 119 9.60 6.33 -3.00
N THR A 120 8.34 6.32 -3.38
CA THR A 120 7.89 6.68 -4.72
C THR A 120 7.81 8.20 -4.86
N PRO A 121 7.99 8.71 -6.09
CA PRO A 121 7.80 10.11 -6.45
C PRO A 121 6.48 10.72 -5.96
N LEU A 122 6.54 11.64 -4.98
CA LEU A 122 5.36 12.40 -4.57
C LEU A 122 4.88 13.28 -5.73
N GLY A 123 3.59 13.20 -6.06
CA GLY A 123 2.99 14.01 -7.13
C GLY A 123 3.24 13.50 -8.55
N SER A 124 3.97 12.39 -8.73
CA SER A 124 4.09 11.74 -10.04
C SER A 124 2.79 11.01 -10.39
N PRO A 125 2.28 11.10 -11.63
CA PRO A 125 1.18 10.27 -12.09
C PRO A 125 1.41 8.77 -11.92
N LEU A 126 2.67 8.32 -11.92
CA LEU A 126 3.04 6.91 -11.74
C LEU A 126 2.91 6.42 -10.29
N SER A 127 2.98 7.33 -9.32
CA SER A 127 3.02 6.97 -7.90
C SER A 127 1.72 6.31 -7.41
N GLY A 128 0.58 6.75 -7.93
CA GLY A 128 -0.72 6.12 -7.67
C GLY A 128 -0.74 4.70 -8.19
N LEU A 129 -0.34 4.49 -9.46
CA LEU A 129 -0.29 3.17 -10.10
C LEU A 129 0.62 2.20 -9.34
N ILE A 130 1.82 2.64 -8.94
CA ILE A 130 2.76 1.81 -8.17
C ILE A 130 2.15 1.42 -6.82
N THR A 131 1.48 2.37 -6.17
CA THR A 131 0.88 2.15 -4.87
C THR A 131 -0.28 1.16 -4.98
N GLU A 132 -1.16 1.34 -5.96
CA GLU A 132 -2.26 0.42 -6.23
C GLU A 132 -1.76 -0.99 -6.51
N ALA A 133 -0.76 -1.14 -7.39
CA ALA A 133 -0.16 -2.45 -7.69
C ALA A 133 0.50 -3.13 -6.47
N LEU A 134 0.88 -2.37 -5.44
CA LEU A 134 1.43 -2.90 -4.19
C LEU A 134 0.37 -3.27 -3.15
N MET A 135 -0.81 -2.65 -3.21
CA MET A 135 -1.90 -2.86 -2.25
C MET A 135 -2.96 -3.86 -2.75
N HIS A 136 -2.89 -4.25 -4.03
CA HIS A 136 -3.81 -5.18 -4.68
C HIS A 136 -3.33 -6.63 -4.59
#